data_AF-A0A2A9CLB5-F1
#
_entry.id   AF-A0A2A9CLB5-F1
#
_cell.length_a   1.000
_cell.length_b   1.000
_cell.length_c   1.000
_cell.angle_alpha   90.00
_cell.angle_beta   90.00
_cell.angle_gamma   90.00
#
_symmetry.space_group_name_H-M   'P 1'
#
loop_
_entity.id
_entity.type
_entity.pdbx_description
1 polymer ?
#
loop_
_entity_poly.entity_id
_entity_poly.type
_entity_poly.pdbx_seq_one_letter_code
_entity_poly.pdbx_strand_id
1 'polypeptide(L)' 'MGATNRELKQSKELVQTLLTIQDLSYNDWLHDKHHEYIQENQQVVMKSLIHYKKLND' A
#
# COMPACT_ATOMS: atom_id res chain seq x y z
N MET A 1 2.97 3.53 18.19
CA MET A 1 3.40 2.12 18.33
C MET A 1 3.12 1.45 16.99
N GLY A 2 4.14 0.92 16.32
CA GLY A 2 3.95 0.17 15.07
C GLY A 2 3.48 -1.25 15.37
N ALA A 3 2.81 -1.89 14.41
CA ALA A 3 2.49 -3.30 14.53
C ALA A 3 3.77 -4.13 14.70
N THR A 4 3.73 -5.11 15.58
CA THR A 4 4.83 -6.07 15.75
C THR A 4 4.94 -6.98 14.52
N ASN A 5 6.12 -7.55 14.28
CA ASN A 5 6.32 -8.52 13.21
C ASN A 5 5.36 -9.72 13.31
N ARG A 6 4.97 -10.10 14.53
CA ARG A 6 3.98 -11.16 14.77
C ARG A 6 2.60 -10.76 14.29
N GLU A 7 2.14 -9.56 14.63
CA GLU A 7 0.84 -9.04 14.21
C GLU A 7 0.77 -8.87 12.69
N LEU A 8 1.85 -8.36 12.07
CA LEU A 8 1.96 -8.23 10.61
C LEU A 8 1.84 -9.59 9.91
N LYS A 9 2.52 -10.63 10.42
CA LYS A 9 2.44 -11.98 9.87
C LYS A 9 1.04 -12.57 10.01
N GLN A 10 0.44 -12.46 11.20
CA GLN A 10 -0.91 -12.99 11.46
C GLN A 10 -1.97 -12.31 10.59
N SER A 11 -1.88 -10.98 10.44
CA SER A 11 -2.78 -10.22 9.58
C SER A 11 -2.68 -10.67 8.11
N LYS A 12 -1.45 -10.82 7.60
CA LYS A 12 -1.20 -11.31 6.24
C LYS A 12 -1.79 -12.70 6.01
N GLU A 13 -1.52 -13.65 6.91
CA GLU A 13 -1.99 -15.04 6.80
C GLU A 13 -3.53 -15.12 6.79
N LEU A 14 -4.18 -14.32 7.64
CA LEU A 14 -5.64 -14.27 7.70
C LEU A 14 -6.23 -13.72 6.39
N VAL A 15 -5.71 -12.60 5.88
CA VAL A 15 -6.17 -12.01 4.61
C VAL A 15 -5.97 -12.99 3.46
N GLN A 16 -4.80 -13.63 3.38
CA GLN A 16 -4.53 -14.61 2.33
C GLN A 16 -5.50 -15.80 2.39
N THR A 17 -5.84 -16.28 3.59
CA THR A 17 -6.84 -17.34 3.77
C THR A 17 -8.22 -16.89 3.30
N LEU A 18 -8.66 -15.69 3.68
CA LEU A 18 -9.96 -15.13 3.29
C LEU A 18 -10.10 -14.96 1.78
N LEU A 19 -9.04 -14.48 1.12
CA LEU A 19 -9.01 -14.33 -0.34
C LEU A 19 -9.03 -15.69 -1.04
N THR A 20 -8.29 -16.67 -0.51
CA THR A 20 -8.27 -18.03 -1.08
C THR A 20 -9.64 -18.69 -1.02
N ILE A 21 -10.41 -18.50 0.07
CA ILE A 21 -11.80 -19.00 0.19
C ILE A 21 -12.72 -18.39 -0.87
N GLN A 22 -12.42 -17.16 -1.29
CA GLN A 22 -13.18 -16.40 -2.30
C GLN A 22 -12.66 -16.61 -3.73
N ASP A 23 -11.70 -17.51 -3.93
CA ASP A 23 -11.02 -17.75 -5.20
C ASP A 23 -10.32 -16.48 -5.77
N LEU A 24 -9.81 -15.64 -4.86
CA LEU A 24 -9.10 -14.40 -5.18
C LEU A 24 -7.58 -14.53 -4.90
N SER A 25 -6.79 -13.89 -5.76
CA SER A 25 -5.33 -13.83 -5.65
C SER A 25 -4.89 -12.77 -4.63
N TYR A 26 -4.09 -13.18 -3.64
CA TYR A 26 -3.50 -12.25 -2.66
C TYR A 26 -2.63 -11.17 -3.31
N ASN A 27 -1.87 -11.53 -4.35
CA ASN A 27 -0.96 -10.59 -5.00
C ASN A 27 -1.72 -9.52 -5.80
N ASP A 28 -2.80 -9.89 -6.46
CA ASP A 28 -3.63 -8.96 -7.23
C ASP A 28 -4.35 -8.00 -6.28
N TRP A 29 -4.94 -8.53 -5.19
CA TRP A 29 -5.52 -7.71 -4.14
C TRP A 29 -4.51 -6.73 -3.52
N LEU A 30 -3.28 -7.19 -3.24
CA LEU A 30 -2.24 -6.33 -2.69
C LEU A 30 -1.81 -5.24 -3.67
N HIS A 31 -1.71 -5.58 -4.96
CA HIS A 31 -1.42 -4.63 -6.02
C HIS A 31 -2.50 -3.53 -6.09
N ASP A 32 -3.78 -3.90 -6.02
CA ASP A 32 -4.89 -2.94 -6.04
C ASP A 32 -4.86 -2.02 -4.82
N LYS A 33 -4.54 -2.56 -3.63
CA LYS A 33 -4.39 -1.74 -2.41
C LYS A 33 -3.23 -0.74 -2.51
N HIS A 34 -2.11 -1.14 -3.11
CA HIS A 34 -1.03 -0.20 -3.41
C HIS A 34 -1.47 0.86 -4.42
N HIS A 35 -2.21 0.48 -5.45
CA HIS A 35 -2.69 1.40 -6.47
C HIS A 35 -3.66 2.43 -5.89
N GLU A 36 -4.65 2.01 -5.10
CA GLU A 36 -5.58 2.88 -4.37
C GLU A 36 -4.82 3.93 -3.54
N TYR A 37 -3.86 3.49 -2.71
CA TYR A 37 -3.10 4.39 -1.86
C TYR A 37 -2.27 5.40 -2.68
N ILE A 38 -1.67 4.96 -3.79
CA ILE A 38 -0.92 5.86 -4.69
C ILE A 38 -1.85 6.90 -5.31
N GLN A 39 -3.03 6.50 -5.79
CA GLN A 39 -4.00 7.43 -6.39
C GLN A 39 -4.47 8.47 -5.36
N GLU A 40 -4.82 8.04 -4.15
CA GLU A 40 -5.24 8.93 -3.05
C GLU A 40 -4.15 9.95 -2.66
N ASN A 41 -2.87 9.55 -2.77
CA ASN A 41 -1.74 10.36 -2.33
C ASN A 41 -0.95 10.98 -3.49
N GLN A 42 -1.48 10.93 -4.73
CA GLN A 42 -0.78 11.44 -5.91
C GLN A 42 -0.39 12.92 -5.77
N GLN A 43 -1.21 13.70 -5.06
CA GLN A 43 -0.96 15.11 -4.74
C GLN A 43 0.28 15.30 -3.84
N VAL A 44 0.59 14.36 -2.95
CA VAL A 44 1.77 14.40 -2.08
C VAL A 44 3.04 14.24 -2.89
N VAL A 45 3.02 13.30 -3.84
CA VAL A 45 4.12 13.08 -4.79
C VAL A 45 4.33 14.33 -5.64
N MET A 46 3.25 14.90 -6.19
CA MET A 46 3.33 16.09 -7.04
C MET A 46 3.86 17.32 -6.29
N LYS A 47 3.40 17.55 -5.04
CA LYS A 47 3.90 18.64 -4.19
C LYS A 47 5.39 18.48 -3.91
N SER A 48 5.83 17.26 -3.64
CA SER A 48 7.25 16.95 -3.37
C SER A 48 8.13 17.22 -4.60
N LEU A 49 7.67 16.83 -5.80
CA LEU A 49 8.38 17.08 -7.06
C LEU A 49 8.47 18.58 -7.39
N ILE A 50 7.38 19.34 -7.21
CA ILE A 50 7.38 20.80 -7.42
C ILE A 50 8.32 21.49 -6.42
N HIS A 51 8.30 21.07 -5.15
CA HIS A 51 9.18 21.62 -4.13
C HIS A 51 10.65 21.36 -4.45
N TYR A 52 10.99 20.15 -4.89
CA TYR A 52 12.35 19.80 -5.30
C TYR A 52 12.82 20.63 -6.51
N LYS A 53 11.96 20.83 -7.51
CA LYS A 53 12.29 21.67 -8.66
C LYS A 53 12.57 23.13 -8.26
N LYS A 54 11.73 23.72 -7.39
CA LYS A 54 11.90 25.09 -6.88
C LYS A 54 13.16 25.31 -6.03
N LEU A 55 13.75 24.26 -5.47
CA LEU A 55 15.00 24.34 -4.71
C LEU A 55 16.24 24.32 -5.59
N ASN A 56 16.11 23.86 -6.85
CA ASN A 56 17.20 23.75 -7.82
C ASN A 56 17.18 24.83 -8.91
N ASP A 57 16.20 25.75 -8.87
CA ASP A 57 16.07 26.94 -9.74
C ASP A 57 16.51 28.20 -8.97
#